data_AF-A0A3B0PP38-F1
#
_entry.id   AF-A0A3B0PP38-F1
#
_cell.length_a   1.000
_cell.length_b   1.000
_cell.length_c   1.000
_cell.angle_alpha   90.00
_cell.angle_beta   90.00
_cell.angle_gamma   90.00
#
_symmetry.space_group_name_H-M   'P 1'
#
loop_
_entity.id
_entity.type
_entity.pdbx_description
1 polymer ?
#
loop_
_entity_poly.entity_id
_entity_poly.type
_entity_poly.pdbx_seq_one_letter_code
_entity_poly.pdbx_strand_id
1 'polypeptide(L)' 'MAAFRSEGHDYHGLFGDKYKLPEYDLIYGGGENQKNSYREALKAKYPNIQTNLFPNGLNEIPDKFKFNK' A
#
# COMPACT_ATOMS: atom_id res chain seq x y z
N MET A 1 -11.74 3.53 8.17
CA MET A 1 -11.33 2.13 7.96
C MET A 1 -11.11 1.92 6.48
N ALA A 2 -9.86 1.70 6.05
CA ALA A 2 -9.59 1.27 4.68
C ALA A 2 -9.63 -0.26 4.67
N ALA A 3 -10.62 -0.85 3.99
CA ALA A 3 -10.84 -2.30 3.96
C ALA A 3 -9.72 -3.10 3.26
N PHE A 4 -8.69 -2.43 2.72
CA PHE A 4 -7.64 -3.01 1.89
C PHE A 4 -6.21 -2.66 2.36
N ARG A 5 -6.05 -2.27 3.63
CA ARG A 5 -4.77 -1.93 4.25
C ARG A 5 -4.49 -2.83 5.44
N SER A 6 -3.24 -3.29 5.55
CA SER A 6 -2.66 -3.98 6.70
C SER A 6 -1.46 -3.19 7.19
N GLU A 7 -1.43 -2.84 8.47
CA GLU A 7 -0.26 -2.22 9.14
C GLU A 7 0.83 -3.24 9.49
N GLY A 8 0.68 -4.47 8.99
CA GLY A 8 1.54 -5.58 9.36
C GLY A 8 1.34 -5.97 10.83
N HIS A 9 1.87 -7.13 11.18
CA HIS A 9 1.75 -7.65 12.53
C HIS A 9 2.89 -8.61 12.81
N ASP A 10 3.59 -8.37 13.91
CA ASP A 10 4.58 -9.32 14.42
C ASP A 10 3.83 -10.37 15.24
N TYR A 11 3.84 -11.61 14.77
CA TYR A 11 3.19 -12.71 15.47
C TYR A 11 4.03 -13.28 16.61
N HIS A 12 5.14 -12.64 17.01
CA HIS A 12 5.98 -13.03 18.14
C HIS A 12 6.33 -14.53 18.17
N GLY A 13 6.56 -15.14 17.00
CA GLY A 13 6.92 -16.55 16.88
C GLY A 13 5.74 -17.55 16.83
N LEU A 14 4.48 -17.11 16.91
CA LEU A 14 3.28 -17.98 16.84
C LEU A 14 3.20 -18.80 15.54
N PHE A 15 3.77 -18.29 14.44
CA PHE A 15 3.83 -18.96 13.14
C PHE A 15 5.28 -19.25 12.71
N GLY A 16 6.19 -19.42 13.67
CA GLY A 16 7.63 -19.62 13.49
C GLY A 16 8.44 -18.33 13.74
N ASP A 17 9.73 -18.49 14.11
CA ASP A 17 10.60 -17.40 14.60
C ASP A 17 10.79 -16.19 13.67
N LYS A 18 10.42 -16.31 12.39
CA LYS A 18 10.69 -15.30 11.36
C LYS A 18 9.45 -14.78 10.63
N TYR A 19 8.27 -15.36 10.85
CA TYR A 19 7.10 -14.96 10.08
C TYR A 19 6.43 -13.73 10.70
N LYS A 20 6.39 -12.64 9.93
CA LYS A 20 5.66 -11.41 10.24
C LYS A 20 4.64 -11.15 9.15
N LEU A 21 3.43 -10.72 9.51
CA LEU A 21 2.46 -10.26 8.53
C LEU A 21 3.02 -8.99 7.88
N PRO A 22 3.24 -8.97 6.56
CA PRO A 22 3.74 -7.78 5.90
C PRO A 22 2.71 -6.66 5.91
N GLU A 23 3.22 -5.43 5.94
CA GLU A 23 2.44 -4.22 5.71
C GLU A 23 2.11 -4.11 4.22
N TYR A 24 0.88 -3.74 3.90
CA TYR A 24 0.46 -3.49 2.53
C TYR A 24 -0.76 -2.58 2.47
N ASP A 25 -0.88 -1.81 1.38
CA ASP A 25 -2.06 -1.03 1.03
C ASP A 25 -2.39 -1.28 -0.45
N LEU A 26 -3.47 -2.00 -0.73
CA LEU A 26 -3.78 -2.39 -2.11
C LEU A 26 -4.17 -1.20 -3.00
N ILE A 27 -4.52 -0.04 -2.42
CA ILE A 27 -4.95 1.15 -3.16
C ILE A 27 -3.75 2.04 -3.49
N TYR A 28 -3.04 2.50 -2.45
CA TYR A 28 -1.97 3.49 -2.58
C TYR A 28 -0.58 2.86 -2.69
N GLY A 29 -0.41 1.64 -2.16
CA GLY A 29 0.88 0.97 -2.05
C GLY A 29 1.69 1.44 -0.84
N GLY A 30 3.01 1.20 -0.89
CA GLY A 30 3.95 1.71 0.12
C GLY A 30 4.25 0.76 1.28
N GLY A 31 3.66 -0.44 1.30
CA GLY A 31 4.09 -1.50 2.21
C GLY A 31 5.50 -1.99 1.88
N GLU A 32 6.34 -2.25 2.89
CA GLU A 32 7.76 -2.56 2.71
C GLU A 32 8.02 -3.71 1.73
N ASN A 33 7.16 -4.73 1.72
CA ASN A 33 7.29 -5.91 0.87
C ASN A 33 6.17 -6.02 -0.19
N GLN A 34 5.44 -4.92 -0.43
CA GLN A 34 4.35 -4.92 -1.38
C GLN A 34 4.87 -4.80 -2.82
N LYS A 35 4.55 -5.78 -3.67
CA LYS A 35 5.02 -5.82 -5.07
C LYS A 35 4.27 -4.89 -6.02
N ASN A 36 2.97 -4.73 -5.84
CA ASN A 36 2.11 -3.92 -6.70
C ASN A 36 0.91 -3.39 -5.92
N SER A 37 0.44 -2.20 -6.31
CA SER A 37 -0.79 -1.57 -5.83
C SER A 37 -1.68 -1.15 -7.02
N TYR A 38 -2.94 -0.85 -6.73
CA TYR A 38 -3.89 -0.33 -7.71
C TYR A 38 -3.35 0.94 -8.40
N ARG A 39 -2.78 1.88 -7.62
CA ARG A 39 -2.11 3.08 -8.13
C ARG A 39 -0.96 2.75 -9.10
N GLU A 40 -0.11 1.79 -8.75
CA GLU A 40 1.05 1.40 -9.58
C GLU A 40 0.62 0.71 -10.87
N ALA A 41 -0.37 -0.19 -10.80
CA ALA A 41 -0.95 -0.82 -11.99
C ALA A 41 -1.62 0.21 -12.91
N LEU A 42 -2.31 1.18 -12.33
CA LEU A 42 -2.88 2.33 -13.05
C LEU A 42 -1.77 3.17 -13.70
N LYS A 43 -0.68 3.44 -12.99
CA LYS A 43 0.44 4.27 -13.50
C LYS A 43 1.15 3.60 -14.66
N ALA A 44 1.31 2.28 -14.61
CA ALA A 44 1.88 1.49 -15.69
C ALA A 44 1.05 1.56 -16.98
N LYS A 45 -0.28 1.63 -16.86
CA LYS A 45 -1.20 1.66 -18.01
C LYS A 45 -1.55 3.07 -18.48
N TYR A 46 -1.65 4.02 -17.55
CA TYR A 46 -2.07 5.40 -17.77
C TYR A 46 -1.20 6.34 -16.92
N PRO A 47 -0.03 6.76 -17.44
CA PRO A 47 0.97 7.48 -16.64
C PRO A 47 0.50 8.85 -16.14
N ASN A 48 -0.50 9.47 -16.78
CA ASN A 48 -1.04 10.79 -16.44
C ASN A 48 -2.57 10.76 -16.38
N ILE A 49 -3.14 9.99 -15.45
CA ILE A 49 -4.59 9.92 -15.22
C ILE A 49 -4.96 10.49 -13.86
N GLN A 50 -6.07 11.22 -13.84
CA GLN A 50 -6.77 11.62 -12.62
C GLN A 50 -8.03 10.76 -12.49
N THR A 51 -8.30 10.33 -11.27
CA THR A 51 -9.51 9.55 -10.96
C THR A 51 -10.13 10.09 -9.69
N ASN A 52 -11.36 9.67 -9.37
CA ASN A 52 -12.00 10.06 -8.12
C ASN A 52 -11.18 9.63 -6.88
N LEU A 53 -10.37 8.57 -6.97
CA LEU A 53 -9.47 8.11 -5.90
C LEU A 53 -8.13 8.85 -5.88
N PHE A 54 -7.71 9.40 -7.02
CA PHE A 54 -6.43 10.10 -7.23
C PHE A 54 -6.68 11.45 -7.92
N PRO A 55 -7.30 12.42 -7.21
CA PRO A 55 -7.65 13.72 -7.79
C PRO A 55 -6.41 14.52 -8.20
N ASN A 56 -5.32 14.39 -7.46
CA ASN A 56 -4.02 15.03 -7.76
C ASN A 56 -3.12 14.15 -8.65
N GLY A 57 -3.70 13.10 -9.26
CA GLY A 57 -2.98 12.14 -10.08
C GLY A 57 -2.26 11.06 -9.27
N LEU A 58 -1.61 10.13 -9.99
CA LEU A 58 -1.03 8.92 -9.41
C LEU A 58 0.35 9.12 -8.76
N ASN A 59 0.96 10.30 -8.90
CA ASN A 59 2.29 10.58 -8.37
C ASN A 59 2.26 11.05 -6.91
N GLU A 60 1.12 11.54 -6.44
CA GLU A 60 0.95 12.03 -5.09
C GLU A 60 0.27 10.98 -4.22
N ILE A 61 0.91 10.60 -3.11
CA ILE A 61 0.31 9.77 -2.06
C ILE A 61 0.09 10.67 -0.85
N PRO A 62 -1.16 10.85 -0.38
CA PRO A 62 -1.42 11.62 0.85
C PRO A 62 -0.71 11.00 2.05
N ASP A 63 -0.14 11.82 2.94
CA ASP A 63 0.64 11.36 4.10
C ASP A 63 -0.11 10.39 5.01
N LYS A 64 -1.44 10.54 5.14
CA LYS A 64 -2.30 9.59 5.88
C LYS A 64 -2.27 8.14 5.35
N PHE A 65 -1.88 7.95 4.10
CA PHE A 65 -1.75 6.64 3.46
C PHE A 65 -0.29 6.19 3.30
N LYS A 66 0.67 7.03 3.69
CA LYS A 66 2.05 6.59 3.81
C LYS A 66 2.20 5.79 5.11
N PHE A 67 3.02 4.76 5.06
CA PHE A 67 3.45 4.07 6.26
C PHE A 67 4.49 4.96 6.95
N ASN A 68 4.15 5.49 8.12
CA ASN A 68 5.12 6.19 8.98
C ASN A 68 5.97 5.12 9.66
N LYS A 69 7.21 4.97 9.20
CA LYS A 69 8.25 4.24 9.91
C LYS A 69 8.86 5.09 11.02
#